data_AF-A0A3N5NJS9-F1
#
_entry.id   AF-A0A3N5NJS9-F1
#
_cell.length_a   1.000
_cell.length_b   1.000
_cell.length_c   1.000
_cell.angle_alpha   90.00
_cell.angle_beta   90.00
_cell.angle_gamma   90.00
#
_symmetry.space_group_name_H-M   'P 1'
#
loop_
_entity.id
_entity.type
_entity.pdbx_description
1 polymer ?
#
loop_
_entity_poly.entity_id
_entity_poly.type
_entity_poly.pdbx_seq_one_letter_code
_entity_poly.pdbx_strand_id
1 'polypeptide(L)'
;MARRAAFTAIIGLLVAWATDVPSSQRAQTAGLRILIAPDHLVEEIRAVIDKATTSIDIRVHTLDNADLVDAIAVRQLSGVRVRVLLERGLNGQIS
;
A
#
# COMPACT_ATOMS: atom_id res chain seq x y z
N MET A 1 -47.04 16.03 42.25
CA MET A 1 -45.64 15.79 41.86
C MET A 1 -45.14 14.53 42.57
N ALA A 2 -44.88 13.48 41.80
CA ALA A 2 -44.64 12.10 42.26
C ALA A 2 -43.24 11.96 42.90
N ARG A 3 -43.16 11.55 44.18
CA ARG A 3 -42.76 10.21 44.66
C ARG A 3 -41.35 9.81 44.21
N ARG A 4 -40.29 9.92 45.02
CA ARG A 4 -39.93 9.22 46.29
C ARG A 4 -38.84 8.17 46.04
N ALA A 5 -37.90 8.10 46.99
CA ALA A 5 -37.06 6.95 47.35
C ALA A 5 -35.86 6.65 46.42
N ALA A 6 -34.60 6.83 46.84
CA ALA A 6 -33.86 6.08 47.86
C ALA A 6 -33.23 4.77 47.34
N PHE A 7 -31.94 4.64 47.63
CA PHE A 7 -31.24 3.42 48.06
C PHE A 7 -30.58 2.46 47.03
N THR A 8 -29.25 2.37 47.18
CA THR A 8 -28.36 1.19 47.14
C THR A 8 -27.69 0.75 45.83
N ALA A 9 -26.40 0.43 46.00
CA ALA A 9 -25.39 -0.07 45.07
C ALA A 9 -25.79 -1.32 44.27
N ILE A 10 -25.09 -1.58 43.14
CA ILE A 10 -24.57 -2.90 42.70
C ILE A 10 -23.62 -2.72 41.48
N ILE A 11 -22.45 -3.34 41.63
CA ILE A 11 -21.50 -3.96 40.68
C ILE A 11 -21.88 -4.00 39.18
N GLY A 12 -20.92 -3.63 38.32
CA GLY A 12 -20.62 -4.37 37.08
C GLY A 12 -20.96 -3.68 35.75
N LEU A 13 -19.93 -3.32 34.97
CA LEU A 13 -19.66 -3.86 33.63
C LEU A 13 -18.45 -3.11 33.02
N LEU A 14 -17.28 -3.75 33.03
CA LEU A 14 -16.16 -3.37 32.17
C LEU A 14 -16.59 -3.73 30.74
N VAL A 15 -17.07 -2.77 29.96
CA VAL A 15 -17.45 -3.05 28.57
C VAL A 15 -16.16 -3.20 27.77
N ALA A 16 -15.83 -4.43 27.39
CA ALA A 16 -14.82 -4.74 26.40
C ALA A 16 -15.35 -4.38 25.00
N TRP A 17 -14.69 -3.44 24.33
CA TRP A 17 -14.87 -3.16 22.89
C TRP A 17 -13.51 -3.29 22.20
N ALA A 18 -12.69 -4.26 22.60
CA ALA A 18 -11.49 -4.61 21.83
C ALA A 18 -11.91 -5.58 20.71
N THR A 19 -12.63 -5.06 19.72
CA THR A 19 -12.88 -5.77 18.47
C THR A 19 -12.67 -4.83 17.29
N ASP A 20 -11.49 -4.21 17.21
CA ASP A 20 -11.00 -3.82 15.89
C ASP A 20 -10.30 -5.06 15.29
N VAL A 21 -11.12 -6.02 14.88
CA VAL A 21 -10.64 -7.10 14.01
C VAL A 21 -10.47 -6.44 12.64
N PRO A 22 -9.27 -6.44 12.05
CA PRO A 22 -9.02 -5.73 10.81
C PRO A 22 -10.03 -6.18 9.77
N SER A 23 -10.71 -5.20 9.17
CA SER A 23 -11.69 -5.39 8.11
C SER A 23 -11.14 -6.40 7.11
N SER A 24 -11.88 -7.47 6.91
CA SER A 24 -11.56 -8.54 5.97
C SER A 24 -11.06 -7.95 4.65
N GLN A 25 -9.74 -7.98 4.45
CA GLN A 25 -9.12 -7.60 3.21
C GLN A 25 -9.54 -8.66 2.21
N ARG A 26 -10.65 -8.40 1.51
CA ARG A 26 -11.14 -9.31 0.46
C ARG A 26 -9.96 -9.57 -0.45
N ALA A 27 -9.63 -10.84 -0.67
CA ALA A 27 -8.71 -11.23 -1.72
C ALA A 27 -9.28 -10.64 -3.01
N GLN A 28 -8.58 -9.64 -3.56
CA GLN A 28 -8.95 -9.06 -4.83
C GLN A 28 -8.45 -10.02 -5.91
N THR A 29 -9.29 -10.35 -6.88
CA THR A 29 -8.86 -11.11 -8.05
C THR A 29 -7.81 -10.28 -8.80
N ALA A 30 -6.56 -10.74 -8.79
CA ALA A 30 -5.48 -10.14 -9.55
C ALA A 30 -5.28 -10.90 -10.87
N GLY A 31 -5.04 -10.17 -11.95
CA GLY A 31 -4.59 -10.76 -13.21
C GLY A 31 -3.10 -11.10 -13.12
N LEU A 32 -2.72 -12.34 -13.40
CA LEU A 32 -1.32 -12.72 -13.55
C LEU A 32 -0.83 -12.38 -14.96
N ARG A 33 0.31 -11.69 -15.05
CA ARG A 33 1.01 -11.44 -16.32
C ARG A 33 2.48 -11.82 -16.17
N ILE A 34 2.96 -12.67 -17.06
CA ILE A 34 4.36 -13.14 -17.10
C ILE A 34 5.06 -12.42 -18.26
N LEU A 35 6.20 -11.81 -18.00
CA LEU A 35 7.07 -11.17 -18.98
C LEU A 35 8.39 -11.93 -19.00
N ILE A 36 8.92 -12.22 -20.20
CA ILE A 36 10.20 -12.93 -20.38
C ILE A 36 11.14 -11.99 -21.11
N ALA A 37 12.30 -11.73 -20.51
CA ALA A 37 13.34 -10.86 -21.02
C ALA A 37 14.27 -11.61 -22.00
N PRO A 38 14.96 -10.92 -22.93
CA PRO A 38 15.19 -9.46 -22.95
C PRO A 38 14.17 -8.65 -23.75
N ASP A 39 13.39 -9.27 -24.64
CA ASP A 39 12.62 -8.54 -25.64
C ASP A 39 11.48 -7.73 -25.01
N HIS A 40 11.39 -6.45 -25.39
CA HIS A 40 10.31 -5.50 -25.06
C HIS A 40 9.98 -5.32 -23.56
N LEU A 41 10.90 -5.66 -22.66
CA LEU A 41 10.64 -5.62 -21.22
C LEU A 41 10.31 -4.21 -20.71
N VAL A 42 11.01 -3.19 -21.22
CA VAL A 42 10.83 -1.79 -20.77
C VAL A 42 9.46 -1.28 -21.19
N GLU A 43 9.06 -1.52 -22.43
CA GLU A 43 7.77 -1.12 -22.99
C GLU A 43 6.62 -1.79 -22.23
N GLU A 44 6.77 -3.07 -21.91
CA GLU A 44 5.77 -3.81 -21.15
C GLU A 44 5.64 -3.34 -19.71
N ILE A 45 6.74 -3.03 -19.03
CA ILE A 45 6.72 -2.43 -17.69
C ILE A 45 6.08 -1.04 -17.72
N ARG A 46 6.45 -0.21 -18.72
CA ARG A 46 5.84 1.11 -18.92
C ARG A 46 4.32 0.99 -19.11
N ALA A 47 3.85 0.02 -19.89
CA ALA A 47 2.42 -0.22 -20.08
C ALA A 47 1.68 -0.62 -18.78
N VAL A 48 2.36 -1.25 -17.80
CA VAL A 48 1.78 -1.48 -16.46
C VAL A 48 1.68 -0.18 -15.69
N ILE A 49 2.76 0.60 -15.67
CA ILE A 49 2.83 1.89 -14.97
C ILE A 49 1.74 2.82 -15.49
N ASP A 50 1.57 2.90 -16.81
CA ASP A 50 0.58 3.76 -17.45
C ASP A 50 -0.89 3.38 -17.15
N LYS A 51 -1.14 2.15 -16.68
CA LYS A 51 -2.49 1.70 -16.28
C LYS A 51 -2.79 1.93 -14.80
N ALA A 52 -1.80 2.33 -14.00
CA ALA A 52 -2.00 2.53 -12.57
C ALA A 52 -2.91 3.74 -12.29
N THR A 53 -3.92 3.55 -11.45
CA THR A 53 -4.91 4.58 -11.09
C THR A 53 -4.88 4.96 -9.61
N THR A 54 -4.42 4.08 -8.73
CA THR A 54 -4.49 4.28 -7.27
C THR A 54 -3.12 4.35 -6.61
N SER A 55 -2.24 3.39 -6.92
CA SER A 55 -0.89 3.35 -6.38
C SER A 55 0.09 2.60 -7.26
N ILE A 56 1.37 2.95 -7.14
CA ILE A 56 2.51 2.26 -7.70
C ILE A 56 3.47 1.96 -6.55
N ASP A 57 3.70 0.68 -6.29
CA ASP A 57 4.65 0.19 -5.29
C ASP A 57 5.75 -0.59 -6.00
N ILE A 58 6.98 -0.08 -5.95
CA ILE A 58 8.10 -0.65 -6.70
C ILE A 58 9.24 -0.96 -5.73
N ARG A 59 9.79 -2.17 -5.84
CA ARG A 59 11.07 -2.56 -5.25
C ARG A 59 12.04 -2.87 -6.37
N VAL A 60 13.16 -2.15 -6.40
CA VAL A 60 14.19 -2.33 -7.44
C VAL A 60 15.58 -2.15 -6.83
N HIS A 61 16.56 -2.79 -7.45
CA HIS A 61 17.96 -2.61 -7.11
C HIS A 61 18.49 -1.27 -7.63
N THR A 62 18.19 -0.96 -8.89
CA THR A 62 18.51 0.31 -9.55
C THR A 62 17.28 0.86 -10.25
N LEU A 63 17.20 2.19 -10.33
CA LEU A 63 16.16 2.91 -11.06
C LEU A 63 16.83 3.99 -11.92
N ASP A 64 17.32 3.58 -13.08
CA ASP A 64 18.18 4.37 -13.97
C ASP A 64 17.59 4.57 -15.38
N ASN A 65 16.56 3.80 -15.76
CA ASN A 65 15.85 4.01 -17.02
C ASN A 65 14.96 5.27 -16.93
N ALA A 66 15.36 6.32 -17.64
CA ALA A 66 14.68 7.61 -17.64
C ALA A 66 13.21 7.51 -18.10
N ASP A 67 12.92 6.70 -19.12
CA ASP A 67 11.54 6.56 -19.62
C ASP A 67 10.59 5.97 -18.57
N LEU A 68 11.07 5.03 -17.76
CA LEU A 68 10.29 4.46 -16.65
C LEU A 68 10.14 5.46 -15.50
N VAL A 69 11.18 6.22 -15.18
CA VAL A 69 11.13 7.28 -14.16
C VAL A 69 10.11 8.36 -14.55
N ASP A 70 10.14 8.80 -15.81
CA ASP A 70 9.21 9.79 -16.33
C ASP A 70 7.77 9.27 -16.31
N ALA A 71 7.55 8.01 -16.69
CA ALA A 71 6.22 7.40 -16.61
C ALA A 71 5.69 7.37 -15.17
N ILE A 72 6.54 7.00 -14.20
CA ILE A 72 6.17 7.00 -12.76
C ILE A 72 5.85 8.43 -12.30
N ALA A 73 6.67 9.42 -12.67
CA ALA A 73 6.49 10.82 -12.32
C ALA A 73 5.18 11.38 -12.90
N VAL A 74 4.85 11.07 -14.16
CA VAL A 74 3.58 11.45 -14.78
C VAL A 74 2.38 10.88 -14.02
N ARG A 75 2.46 9.62 -13.57
CA ARG A 75 1.38 9.01 -12.76
C ARG A 75 1.28 9.66 -11.39
N GLN A 76 2.41 9.96 -10.77
CA GLN A 76 2.44 10.68 -9.50
C GLN A 76 1.77 12.06 -9.61
N LEU A 77 2.11 12.83 -10.63
CA LEU A 77 1.50 14.14 -10.93
C LEU A 77 0.00 14.02 -11.24
N SER A 78 -0.44 12.87 -11.75
CA SER A 78 -1.86 12.55 -11.98
C SER A 78 -2.61 12.08 -10.72
N GLY A 79 -1.96 12.10 -9.53
CA GLY A 79 -2.59 11.74 -8.25
C GLY A 79 -2.38 10.30 -7.80
N VAL A 80 -1.64 9.48 -8.55
CA VAL A 80 -1.31 8.10 -8.15
C VAL A 80 -0.28 8.12 -7.02
N ARG A 81 -0.53 7.38 -5.94
CA ARG A 81 0.42 7.28 -4.83
C ARG A 81 1.63 6.42 -5.23
N VAL A 82 2.84 6.99 -5.19
CA VAL A 82 4.07 6.27 -5.54
C VAL A 82 4.90 5.97 -4.29
N ARG A 83 5.33 4.72 -4.12
CA ARG A 83 6.34 4.31 -3.12
C ARG A 83 7.42 3.50 -3.81
N VAL A 84 8.68 3.89 -3.61
CA VAL A 84 9.85 3.21 -4.17
C VAL A 84 10.72 2.72 -3.03
N LEU A 85 11.01 1.42 -3.02
CA LEU A 85 12.03 0.81 -2.18
C LEU A 85 13.25 0.52 -3.05
N LEU A 86 14.27 1.37 -2.92
CA LEU A 86 15.58 1.12 -3.52
C LEU A 86 16.39 0.22 -2.60
N GLU A 87 16.77 -0.95 -3.09
CA GLU A 87 17.72 -1.80 -2.38
C GLU A 87 19.09 -1.13 -2.44
N ARG A 88 19.63 -0.71 -1.30
CA ARG A 88 21.03 -0.23 -1.26
C ARG A 88 21.92 -1.41 -1.67
N GLY A 89 22.64 -1.26 -2.78
CA GLY A 89 23.77 -2.12 -3.10
C GLY A 89 24.78 -2.16 -1.95
N LEU A 90 25.56 -3.23 -1.90
CA LEU A 90 26.56 -3.55 -0.87
C LEU A 90 27.74 -2.56 -0.76
N ASN A 91 27.61 -1.35 -1.30
CA ASN A 91 28.61 -0.27 -1.31
C ASN A 91 28.60 0.56 -0.01
N GLY A 92 28.08 -0.01 1.08
CA GLY A 92 28.15 0.53 2.44
C GLY A 92 29.15 -0.18 3.36
N GLN A 93 30.07 -0.99 2.82
CA GLN A 93 31.24 -1.42 3.60
C GLN A 93 32.30 -0.32 3.59
N ILE A 94 32.42 0.36 4.74
CA ILE A 94 33.61 1.03 5.28
C ILE A 94 34.47 1.86 4.31
N SER A 95 34.32 3.18 4.39
CA SER A 95 35.44 4.07 4.70
C SER A 95 34.96 5.35 5.35
#